data_AF-A0A4Z1EW91-F1
#
_entry.id   AF-A0A4Z1EW91-F1
#
_cell.length_a   1.000
_cell.length_b   1.000
_cell.length_c   1.000
_cell.angle_alpha   90.00
_cell.angle_beta   90.00
_cell.angle_gamma   90.00
#
_symmetry.space_group_name_H-M   'P 1'
#
loop_
_entity.id
_entity.type
_entity.pdbx_description
1 polymer ?
#
loop_
_entity_poly.entity_id
_entity_poly.type
_entity_poly.pdbx_seq_one_letter_code
_entity_poly.pdbx_strand_id
1 'polypeptide(L)'
;MASRYNIVDYDSDDELELSPHINNLISAAEFVIRLLKRGNIDYALMGAFALKCCGSARDTNNIDIVVDTSMKKIWQIIEPESRLVIPQSRLVADVMKIFVKTGPSYDGCSETRLIEVELIAPGSNGTPRDIRNHQQTLVVPSPAGYQIALKALDVLYLLRSKLDVMAARGAPKDYLDAQFIVGNWRKELERIQEYSEVVNTQNDDQLILTPTYSPMVW
;
A
#
# COMPACT_ATOMS: atom_id res chain seq x y z
N MET A 1 -17.25 -13.95 -13.26
CA MET A 1 -16.53 -14.53 -12.10
C MET A 1 -15.05 -14.56 -12.39
N ALA A 2 -14.23 -14.32 -11.37
CA ALA A 2 -12.78 -14.35 -11.46
C ALA A 2 -12.26 -15.76 -11.78
N SER A 3 -11.19 -15.84 -12.57
CA SER A 3 -10.38 -17.06 -12.72
C SER A 3 -9.54 -17.29 -11.46
N ARG A 4 -9.05 -18.51 -11.23
CA ARG A 4 -8.29 -18.87 -10.02
C ARG A 4 -6.89 -19.36 -10.34
N TYR A 5 -5.94 -19.08 -9.45
CA TYR A 5 -4.59 -19.65 -9.48
C TYR A 5 -4.32 -20.45 -8.20
N ASN A 6 -3.46 -21.46 -8.30
CA ASN A 6 -3.01 -22.23 -7.15
C ASN A 6 -1.80 -21.53 -6.52
N ILE A 7 -1.86 -21.30 -5.21
CA ILE A 7 -0.78 -20.62 -4.47
C ILE A 7 0.51 -21.46 -4.50
N VAL A 8 0.41 -22.79 -4.54
CA VAL A 8 1.58 -23.69 -4.56
C VAL A 8 2.36 -23.61 -5.86
N ASP A 9 1.67 -23.31 -6.97
CA ASP A 9 2.26 -23.26 -8.31
C ASP A 9 2.76 -21.86 -8.68
N TYR A 10 2.66 -20.90 -7.76
CA TYR A 10 3.03 -19.51 -7.97
C TYR A 10 4.26 -19.17 -7.13
N ASP A 11 5.33 -18.76 -7.82
CA ASP A 11 6.51 -18.17 -7.21
C ASP A 11 6.45 -16.64 -7.37
N SER A 12 6.45 -15.90 -6.25
CA SER A 12 6.44 -14.43 -6.30
C SER A 12 7.80 -13.83 -6.67
N ASP A 13 8.85 -14.65 -6.59
CA ASP A 13 10.23 -14.22 -6.80
C ASP A 13 10.69 -14.50 -8.25
N ASP A 14 9.84 -15.09 -9.08
CA ASP A 14 10.03 -15.14 -10.53
C ASP A 14 10.00 -13.72 -11.08
N GLU A 15 11.19 -13.12 -11.20
CA GLU A 15 11.38 -11.83 -11.84
C GLU A 15 10.91 -11.95 -13.30
N LEU A 16 9.74 -11.38 -13.61
CA LEU A 16 9.30 -11.18 -14.98
C LEU A 16 10.43 -10.47 -15.74
N GLU A 17 10.87 -11.06 -16.86
CA GLU A 17 12.04 -10.59 -17.64
C GLU A 17 11.99 -9.10 -18.01
N LEU A 18 10.79 -8.51 -18.04
CA LEU A 18 10.54 -7.10 -18.34
C LEU A 18 9.47 -6.53 -17.41
N SER A 19 9.79 -5.41 -16.75
CA SER A 19 8.82 -4.64 -15.98
C SER A 19 7.66 -4.16 -16.86
N PRO A 20 6.41 -4.22 -16.37
CA PRO A 20 5.26 -3.77 -17.14
C PRO A 20 5.32 -2.27 -17.39
N HIS A 21 4.78 -1.82 -18.52
CA HIS A 21 4.65 -0.38 -18.75
C HIS A 21 3.78 0.27 -17.65
N ILE A 22 4.12 1.50 -17.23
CA ILE A 22 3.44 2.20 -16.13
C ILE A 22 1.92 2.32 -16.35
N ASN A 23 1.49 2.43 -17.61
CA ASN A 23 0.08 2.46 -17.98
C ASN A 23 -0.68 1.20 -17.51
N ASN A 24 -0.05 0.02 -17.58
CA ASN A 24 -0.66 -1.22 -17.10
C ASN A 24 -0.82 -1.19 -15.57
N LEU A 25 0.17 -0.68 -14.84
CA LEU A 25 0.08 -0.52 -13.39
C LEU A 25 -1.04 0.47 -13.01
N ILE A 26 -1.12 1.63 -13.67
CA ILE A 26 -2.19 2.63 -13.43
C ILE A 26 -3.56 2.05 -13.76
N SER A 27 -3.69 1.34 -14.88
CA SER A 27 -4.92 0.64 -15.29
C SER A 27 -5.39 -0.37 -14.24
N ALA A 28 -4.46 -1.18 -13.72
CA ALA A 28 -4.76 -2.15 -12.68
C ALA A 28 -5.17 -1.48 -11.35
N ALA A 29 -4.42 -0.46 -10.91
CA ALA A 29 -4.75 0.32 -9.71
C ALA A 29 -6.14 0.94 -9.83
N GLU A 30 -6.44 1.62 -10.94
CA GLU A 30 -7.73 2.25 -11.17
C GLU A 30 -8.88 1.23 -11.13
N PHE A 31 -8.70 0.07 -11.75
CA PHE A 31 -9.69 -0.99 -11.70
C PHE A 31 -9.99 -1.44 -10.26
N VAL A 32 -8.97 -1.79 -9.48
CA VAL A 32 -9.13 -2.25 -8.09
C VAL A 32 -9.74 -1.15 -7.22
N ILE A 33 -9.30 0.10 -7.39
CA ILE A 33 -9.83 1.25 -6.66
C ILE A 33 -11.32 1.46 -6.93
N ARG A 34 -11.78 1.29 -8.17
CA ARG A 34 -13.21 1.34 -8.49
C ARG A 34 -14.00 0.24 -7.78
N LEU A 35 -13.45 -0.98 -7.67
CA LEU A 35 -14.07 -2.06 -6.91
C LEU A 35 -14.18 -1.72 -5.42
N LEU A 36 -13.12 -1.18 -4.83
CA LEU A 36 -13.09 -0.77 -3.42
C LEU A 36 -14.09 0.35 -3.14
N LYS A 37 -14.14 1.37 -4.00
CA LYS A 37 -15.14 2.46 -3.93
C LYS A 37 -16.57 1.93 -4.02
N ARG A 38 -16.86 1.00 -4.94
CA ARG A 38 -18.17 0.36 -5.06
C ARG A 38 -18.55 -0.44 -3.80
N GLY A 39 -17.57 -1.02 -3.12
CA GLY A 39 -17.72 -1.71 -1.84
C GLY A 39 -17.77 -0.78 -0.61
N ASN A 40 -17.67 0.54 -0.80
CA ASN A 40 -17.50 1.54 0.25
C ASN A 40 -16.36 1.17 1.21
N ILE A 41 -15.20 0.84 0.64
CA ILE A 41 -13.98 0.46 1.36
C ILE A 41 -12.96 1.56 1.12
N ASP A 42 -12.42 2.12 2.20
CA ASP A 42 -11.34 3.07 2.11
C ASP A 42 -10.01 2.36 1.85
N TYR A 43 -9.05 3.06 1.26
CA TYR A 43 -7.80 2.45 0.81
C TYR A 43 -6.68 3.48 0.71
N ALA A 44 -5.46 2.99 0.70
CA ALA A 44 -4.30 3.79 0.31
C ALA A 44 -3.28 2.92 -0.45
N LEU A 45 -2.74 3.46 -1.53
CA LEU A 45 -1.57 2.91 -2.21
C LEU A 45 -0.34 3.01 -1.31
N MET A 46 0.52 2.01 -1.39
CA MET A 46 1.81 2.02 -0.73
C MET A 46 2.90 1.41 -1.62
N GLY A 47 4.08 1.21 -1.04
CA GLY A 47 5.16 0.48 -1.69
C GLY A 47 5.72 1.20 -2.92
N ALA A 48 6.34 0.41 -3.79
CA ALA A 48 7.13 0.92 -4.91
C ALA A 48 6.29 1.69 -5.95
N PHE A 49 5.08 1.22 -6.21
CA PHE A 49 4.18 1.87 -7.17
C PHE A 49 3.73 3.25 -6.69
N ALA A 50 3.40 3.41 -5.41
CA ALA A 50 3.09 4.73 -4.85
C ALA A 50 4.27 5.70 -5.03
N LEU A 51 5.49 5.24 -4.79
CA LEU A 51 6.70 6.04 -4.99
C LEU A 51 6.98 6.34 -6.46
N LYS A 52 6.71 5.40 -7.37
CA LYS A 52 6.79 5.60 -8.83
C LYS A 52 5.83 6.71 -9.27
N CYS A 53 4.60 6.70 -8.75
CA CYS A 53 3.63 7.78 -8.98
C CYS A 53 4.09 9.14 -8.42
N CYS A 54 4.98 9.15 -7.41
CA CYS A 54 5.61 10.36 -6.89
C CYS A 54 6.91 10.75 -7.61
N GLY A 55 7.29 10.05 -8.69
CA GLY A 55 8.48 10.37 -9.49
C GLY A 55 9.73 9.55 -9.17
N SER A 56 9.63 8.46 -8.40
CA SER A 56 10.77 7.55 -8.21
C SER A 56 11.19 6.93 -9.55
N ALA A 57 12.50 6.88 -9.80
CA ALA A 57 13.04 6.26 -11.02
C ALA A 57 12.95 4.73 -11.00
N ARG A 58 12.81 4.10 -9.82
CA ARG A 58 12.81 2.65 -9.68
C ARG A 58 11.61 2.02 -10.37
N ASP A 59 11.82 0.92 -11.08
CA ASP A 59 10.71 0.14 -11.65
C ASP A 59 10.08 -0.79 -10.62
N THR A 60 8.82 -1.14 -10.87
CA THR A 60 8.03 -2.06 -10.06
C THR A 60 7.12 -2.89 -10.94
N ASN A 61 6.84 -4.11 -10.49
CA ASN A 61 6.02 -5.07 -11.23
C ASN A 61 4.65 -5.29 -10.56
N ASN A 62 4.48 -4.79 -9.34
CA ASN A 62 3.29 -4.98 -8.53
C ASN A 62 2.78 -3.64 -7.95
N ILE A 63 1.59 -3.73 -7.35
CA ILE A 63 0.88 -2.62 -6.72
C ILE A 63 0.49 -3.06 -5.31
N ASP A 64 0.87 -2.28 -4.32
CA ASP A 64 0.51 -2.55 -2.92
C ASP A 64 -0.60 -1.59 -2.49
N ILE A 65 -1.70 -2.14 -1.95
CA ILE A 65 -2.87 -1.38 -1.50
C ILE A 65 -3.25 -1.83 -0.09
N VAL A 66 -3.16 -0.94 0.89
CA VAL A 66 -3.79 -1.17 2.20
C VAL A 66 -5.29 -0.86 2.11
N VAL A 67 -6.12 -1.72 2.71
CA VAL A 67 -7.59 -1.62 2.64
C VAL A 67 -8.23 -1.53 4.04
N ASP A 68 -9.16 -0.61 4.24
CA ASP A 68 -9.87 -0.38 5.52
C ASP A 68 -11.00 -1.40 5.72
N THR A 69 -10.67 -2.69 5.70
CA THR A 69 -11.65 -3.78 5.86
C THR A 69 -11.00 -5.14 6.11
N SER A 70 -11.82 -6.12 6.51
CA SER A 70 -11.44 -7.53 6.51
C SER A 70 -11.27 -8.11 5.10
N MET A 71 -10.35 -9.06 4.97
CA MET A 71 -10.12 -9.82 3.74
C MET A 71 -11.32 -10.66 3.29
N LYS A 72 -12.19 -11.06 4.23
CA LYS A 72 -13.46 -11.71 3.90
C LYS A 72 -14.37 -10.80 3.08
N LYS A 73 -14.48 -9.51 3.43
CA LYS A 73 -15.26 -8.53 2.66
C LYS A 73 -14.60 -8.22 1.32
N ILE A 74 -13.26 -8.19 1.27
CA ILE A 74 -12.53 -8.10 -0.01
C ILE A 74 -12.89 -9.25 -0.93
N TRP A 75 -12.87 -10.49 -0.44
CA TRP A 75 -13.22 -11.67 -1.23
C TRP A 75 -14.58 -11.52 -1.93
N GLN A 76 -15.58 -11.03 -1.20
CA GLN A 76 -16.95 -10.85 -1.70
C GLN A 76 -17.04 -9.88 -2.89
N ILE A 77 -16.17 -8.86 -2.94
CA ILE A 77 -16.19 -7.87 -4.03
C ILE A 77 -15.33 -8.27 -5.22
N ILE A 78 -14.33 -9.13 -5.05
CA ILE A 78 -13.41 -9.55 -6.13
C ILE A 78 -13.86 -10.84 -6.83
N GLU A 79 -14.51 -11.77 -6.11
CA GLU A 79 -14.94 -13.08 -6.67
C GLU A 79 -15.84 -12.97 -7.92
N PRO A 80 -16.75 -11.99 -8.02
CA PRO A 80 -17.58 -11.81 -9.22
C PRO A 80 -16.80 -11.33 -10.47
N GLU A 81 -15.63 -10.73 -10.30
CA GLU A 81 -14.96 -9.92 -11.33
C GLU A 81 -14.16 -10.77 -12.33
N SER A 82 -14.63 -10.89 -13.57
CA SER A 82 -13.96 -11.69 -14.63
C SER A 82 -12.59 -11.17 -15.06
N ARG A 83 -12.31 -9.90 -14.77
CA ARG A 83 -11.03 -9.25 -15.03
C ARG A 83 -9.93 -9.70 -14.07
N LEU A 84 -10.29 -10.37 -12.96
CA LEU A 84 -9.35 -10.82 -11.95
C LEU A 84 -8.93 -12.28 -12.13
N VAL A 85 -7.70 -12.56 -11.69
CA VAL A 85 -7.23 -13.89 -11.29
C VAL A 85 -6.98 -13.83 -9.78
N ILE A 86 -7.66 -14.68 -9.02
CA ILE A 86 -7.63 -14.67 -7.54
C ILE A 86 -7.10 -16.01 -7.01
N PRO A 87 -6.68 -16.09 -5.74
CA PRO A 87 -6.22 -17.35 -5.18
C PRO A 87 -7.33 -18.40 -5.21
N GLN A 88 -6.99 -19.69 -5.30
CA GLN A 88 -7.97 -20.77 -5.20
C GLN A 88 -8.55 -20.91 -3.78
N SER A 89 -7.74 -20.58 -2.78
CA SER A 89 -8.10 -20.69 -1.36
C SER A 89 -8.58 -19.37 -0.78
N ARG A 90 -9.54 -19.47 0.14
CA ARG A 90 -10.02 -18.37 1.00
C ARG A 90 -9.22 -18.22 2.29
N LEU A 91 -8.13 -18.97 2.47
CA LEU A 91 -7.18 -18.73 3.55
C LEU A 91 -6.47 -17.41 3.26
N VAL A 92 -7.10 -16.32 3.67
CA VAL A 92 -6.52 -15.00 3.54
C VAL A 92 -5.82 -14.67 4.84
N ALA A 93 -4.49 -14.58 4.77
CA ALA A 93 -3.69 -13.95 5.80
C ALA A 93 -3.94 -12.43 5.80
N ASP A 94 -3.04 -11.67 6.41
CA ASP A 94 -3.10 -10.21 6.36
C ASP A 94 -2.81 -9.62 4.97
N VAL A 95 -2.45 -10.46 3.99
CA VAL A 95 -2.20 -10.06 2.60
C VAL A 95 -2.97 -11.00 1.65
N MET A 96 -3.63 -10.41 0.66
CA MET A 96 -4.27 -11.11 -0.45
C MET A 96 -3.64 -10.65 -1.77
N LYS A 97 -2.97 -11.57 -2.46
CA LYS A 97 -2.47 -11.31 -3.81
C LYS A 97 -3.53 -11.64 -4.85
N ILE A 98 -3.73 -10.73 -5.79
CA ILE A 98 -4.61 -10.91 -6.95
C ILE A 98 -3.89 -10.43 -8.20
N PHE A 99 -4.35 -10.87 -9.37
CA PHE A 99 -3.86 -10.35 -10.65
C PHE A 99 -4.99 -9.67 -11.42
N VAL A 100 -4.68 -8.51 -11.97
CA VAL A 100 -5.58 -7.75 -12.83
C VAL A 100 -5.14 -7.95 -14.28
N LYS A 101 -6.05 -8.40 -15.14
CA LYS A 101 -5.85 -8.41 -16.58
C LYS A 101 -5.88 -6.98 -17.10
N THR A 102 -4.82 -6.55 -17.78
CA THR A 102 -4.67 -5.22 -18.39
C THR A 102 -4.28 -5.40 -19.85
N GLY A 103 -4.49 -4.38 -20.68
CA GLY A 103 -4.17 -4.41 -22.10
C GLY A 103 -5.24 -3.76 -22.98
N PRO A 104 -5.04 -3.76 -24.31
CA PRO A 104 -5.91 -3.05 -25.25
C PRO A 104 -7.38 -3.47 -25.20
N SER A 105 -7.66 -4.70 -24.79
CA SER A 105 -9.02 -5.24 -24.64
C SER A 105 -9.72 -4.79 -23.36
N TYR A 106 -9.00 -4.18 -22.44
CA TYR A 106 -9.52 -3.73 -21.14
C TYR A 106 -9.51 -2.21 -21.04
N ASP A 107 -8.36 -1.57 -21.26
CA ASP A 107 -8.16 -0.13 -21.14
C ASP A 107 -7.15 0.35 -22.22
N GLY A 108 -6.81 1.65 -22.23
CA GLY A 108 -5.85 2.26 -23.17
C GLY A 108 -4.39 1.83 -23.04
N CYS A 109 -4.12 0.61 -22.59
CA CYS A 109 -2.75 0.05 -22.51
C CYS A 109 -2.37 -0.59 -23.85
N SER A 110 -1.11 -0.46 -24.26
CA SER A 110 -0.59 -1.02 -25.52
C SER A 110 -0.33 -2.53 -25.48
N GLU A 111 -0.02 -3.07 -24.30
CA GLU A 111 0.33 -4.48 -24.11
C GLU A 111 -0.60 -5.20 -23.13
N THR A 112 -0.88 -6.48 -23.40
CA THR A 112 -1.64 -7.33 -22.48
C THR A 112 -0.73 -7.85 -21.37
N ARG A 113 -1.06 -7.53 -20.11
CA ARG A 113 -0.29 -7.95 -18.92
C ARG A 113 -1.21 -8.38 -17.79
N LEU A 114 -0.76 -9.38 -17.02
CA LEU A 114 -1.29 -9.65 -15.70
C LEU A 114 -0.49 -8.82 -14.70
N ILE A 115 -1.16 -7.91 -13.99
CA ILE A 115 -0.54 -7.05 -13.00
C ILE A 115 -0.89 -7.55 -11.62
N GLU A 116 0.14 -7.82 -10.82
CA GLU A 116 -0.01 -8.22 -9.44
C GLU A 116 -0.46 -7.04 -8.58
N VAL A 117 -1.44 -7.30 -7.72
CA VAL A 117 -1.91 -6.36 -6.71
C VAL A 117 -1.96 -7.09 -5.37
N GLU A 118 -1.24 -6.56 -4.39
CA GLU A 118 -1.32 -7.01 -3.00
C GLU A 118 -2.32 -6.14 -2.25
N LEU A 119 -3.38 -6.76 -1.75
CA LEU A 119 -4.34 -6.14 -0.84
C LEU A 119 -3.93 -6.46 0.59
N ILE A 120 -3.64 -5.44 1.39
CA ILE A 120 -2.99 -5.56 2.69
C ILE A 120 -3.96 -5.10 3.78
N ALA A 121 -4.08 -5.89 4.85
CA ALA A 121 -4.90 -5.57 6.01
C ALA A 121 -4.27 -4.42 6.82
N PRO A 122 -5.08 -3.56 7.46
CA PRO A 122 -4.57 -2.42 8.20
C PRO A 122 -3.75 -2.88 9.41
N GLY A 123 -2.64 -2.21 9.67
CA GLY A 123 -1.71 -2.57 10.75
C GLY A 123 -0.71 -3.67 10.40
N SER A 124 -0.72 -4.16 9.16
CA SER A 124 0.24 -5.17 8.66
C SER A 124 1.28 -4.52 7.73
N ASN A 125 2.46 -5.12 7.58
CA ASN A 125 3.53 -4.62 6.70
C ASN A 125 3.87 -3.13 6.90
N GLY A 126 3.87 -2.67 8.16
CA GLY A 126 4.18 -1.29 8.51
C GLY A 126 3.10 -0.27 8.15
N THR A 127 1.89 -0.71 7.78
CA THR A 127 0.74 0.17 7.50
C THR A 127 0.09 0.69 8.80
N PRO A 128 -0.62 1.84 8.74
CA PRO A 128 -1.40 2.30 9.88
C PRO A 128 -2.62 1.40 10.12
N ARG A 129 -3.09 1.32 11.37
CA ARG A 129 -4.42 0.77 11.66
C ARG A 129 -5.53 1.72 11.23
N ASP A 130 -5.29 3.02 11.29
CA ASP A 130 -6.20 4.07 10.85
C ASP A 130 -5.68 4.69 9.55
N ILE A 131 -6.21 4.21 8.42
CA ILE A 131 -5.73 4.63 7.10
C ILE A 131 -6.17 6.07 6.79
N ARG A 132 -7.35 6.50 7.27
CA ARG A 132 -7.98 7.76 6.85
C ARG A 132 -7.17 9.00 7.23
N ASN A 133 -6.54 8.94 8.40
CA ASN A 133 -5.71 10.04 8.91
C ASN A 133 -4.27 10.02 8.37
N HIS A 134 -3.91 9.01 7.58
CA HIS A 134 -2.56 8.79 7.07
C HIS A 134 -2.54 8.64 5.55
N GLN A 135 -3.31 9.50 4.88
CA GLN A 135 -3.48 9.52 3.43
C GLN A 135 -3.00 10.85 2.82
N GLN A 136 -2.42 10.75 1.63
CA GLN A 136 -2.21 11.84 0.69
C GLN A 136 -2.87 11.53 -0.66
N THR A 137 -3.15 12.57 -1.44
CA THR A 137 -3.71 12.42 -2.79
C THR A 137 -2.60 12.54 -3.83
N LEU A 138 -2.49 11.53 -4.70
CA LEU A 138 -1.64 11.53 -5.87
C LEU A 138 -2.50 11.78 -7.11
N VAL A 139 -2.03 12.63 -8.03
CA VAL A 139 -2.70 12.86 -9.31
C VAL A 139 -1.82 12.33 -10.43
N VAL A 140 -2.33 11.35 -11.18
CA VAL A 140 -1.59 10.67 -12.26
C VAL A 140 -2.38 10.63 -13.55
N PRO A 141 -1.72 10.63 -14.73
CA PRO A 141 -2.41 10.44 -16.00
C PRO A 141 -2.87 8.98 -16.15
N SER A 142 -4.13 8.80 -16.52
CA SER A 142 -4.66 7.51 -16.97
C SER A 142 -4.08 7.12 -18.34
N PRO A 143 -4.08 5.82 -18.69
CA PRO A 143 -3.75 5.38 -20.05
C PRO A 143 -4.66 5.98 -21.14
N ALA A 144 -5.87 6.42 -20.77
CA ALA A 144 -6.82 7.06 -21.68
C ALA A 144 -6.67 8.60 -21.74
N GLY A 145 -5.68 9.18 -21.06
CA GLY A 145 -5.31 10.59 -21.16
C GLY A 145 -6.00 11.53 -20.17
N TYR A 146 -6.98 11.08 -19.38
CA TYR A 146 -7.57 11.87 -18.27
C TYR A 146 -6.75 11.73 -16.98
N GLN A 147 -6.89 12.69 -16.05
CA GLN A 147 -6.22 12.64 -14.74
C GLN A 147 -7.02 11.80 -13.73
N ILE A 148 -6.32 11.00 -12.92
CA ILE A 148 -6.89 10.17 -11.84
C ILE A 148 -6.35 10.66 -10.50
N ALA A 149 -7.24 10.87 -9.53
CA ALA A 149 -6.88 11.08 -8.14
C ALA A 149 -6.86 9.73 -7.40
N LEU A 150 -5.67 9.36 -6.92
CA LEU A 150 -5.40 8.16 -6.16
C LEU A 150 -5.08 8.52 -4.71
N LYS A 151 -5.50 7.71 -3.75
CA LYS A 151 -5.06 7.83 -2.36
C LYS A 151 -3.79 7.00 -2.16
N ALA A 152 -2.77 7.57 -1.53
CA ALA A 152 -1.58 6.88 -1.09
C ALA A 152 -1.33 7.13 0.39
N LEU A 153 -0.54 6.28 1.05
CA LEU A 153 -0.11 6.54 2.41
C LEU A 153 0.73 7.81 2.47
N ASP A 154 0.65 8.53 3.58
CA ASP A 154 1.52 9.67 3.86
C ASP A 154 3.00 9.25 3.91
N VAL A 155 3.89 10.25 3.91
CA VAL A 155 5.33 10.01 3.89
C VAL A 155 5.82 9.17 5.08
N LEU A 156 5.21 9.32 6.26
CA LEU A 156 5.59 8.59 7.46
C LEU A 156 5.39 7.09 7.23
N TYR A 157 4.22 6.69 6.77
CA TYR A 157 3.91 5.27 6.59
C TYR A 157 4.52 4.68 5.32
N LEU A 158 4.76 5.49 4.28
CA LEU A 158 5.61 5.08 3.16
C LEU A 158 7.02 4.73 3.63
N LEU A 159 7.65 5.57 4.47
CA LEU A 159 8.99 5.29 5.00
C LEU A 159 8.98 4.12 5.98
N ARG A 160 8.03 4.09 6.91
CA ARG A 160 7.91 3.04 7.93
C ARG A 160 7.82 1.65 7.30
N SER A 161 6.98 1.47 6.30
CA SER A 161 6.84 0.18 5.61
C SER A 161 8.16 -0.30 4.99
N LYS A 162 9.00 0.63 4.47
CA LYS A 162 10.32 0.29 3.95
C LYS A 162 11.30 -0.11 5.04
N LEU A 163 11.32 0.63 6.15
CA LEU A 163 12.17 0.33 7.28
C LEU A 163 11.83 -1.02 7.93
N ASP A 164 10.54 -1.34 8.08
CA ASP A 164 10.08 -2.63 8.63
C ASP A 164 10.57 -3.80 7.77
N VAL A 165 10.46 -3.67 6.44
CA VAL A 165 10.92 -4.70 5.49
C VAL A 165 12.45 -4.81 5.50
N MET A 166 13.17 -3.69 5.55
CA MET A 166 14.64 -3.69 5.65
C MET A 166 15.11 -4.37 6.95
N ALA A 167 14.46 -4.07 8.08
CA ALA A 167 14.78 -4.69 9.37
C ALA A 167 14.51 -6.20 9.38
N ALA A 168 13.43 -6.65 8.71
CA ALA A 168 13.06 -8.06 8.66
C ALA A 168 13.95 -8.90 7.73
N ARG A 169 14.37 -8.37 6.58
CA ARG A 169 15.03 -9.17 5.52
C ARG A 169 16.16 -8.47 4.76
N GLY A 170 16.61 -7.28 5.18
CA GLY A 170 17.75 -6.57 4.57
C GLY A 170 17.51 -5.99 3.16
N ALA A 171 16.27 -6.02 2.66
CA ALA A 171 15.89 -5.81 1.27
C ALA A 171 16.55 -4.58 0.57
N PRO A 172 17.51 -4.80 -0.35
CA PRO A 172 18.25 -3.70 -0.99
C PRO A 172 17.39 -2.75 -1.83
N LYS A 173 16.31 -3.26 -2.46
CA LYS A 173 15.35 -2.44 -3.22
C LYS A 173 14.63 -1.43 -2.29
N ASP A 174 14.35 -1.82 -1.05
CA ASP A 174 13.70 -0.96 -0.07
C ASP A 174 14.65 0.12 0.49
N TYR A 175 15.96 -0.11 0.48
CA TYR A 175 16.96 0.93 0.81
C TYR A 175 16.91 2.09 -0.20
N LEU A 176 16.83 1.79 -1.50
CA LEU A 176 16.71 2.82 -2.55
C LEU A 176 15.42 3.62 -2.40
N ASP A 177 14.31 2.95 -2.06
CA ASP A 177 13.03 3.60 -1.80
C ASP A 177 13.10 4.52 -0.56
N ALA A 178 13.74 4.06 0.52
CA ALA A 178 13.95 4.87 1.72
C ALA A 178 14.81 6.11 1.43
N GLN A 179 15.89 5.96 0.65
CA GLN A 179 16.71 7.08 0.20
C GLN A 179 15.90 8.09 -0.63
N PHE A 180 15.08 7.60 -1.56
CA PHE A 180 14.19 8.45 -2.35
C PHE A 180 13.23 9.24 -1.45
N ILE A 181 12.61 8.58 -0.47
CA ILE A 181 11.68 9.23 0.47
C ILE A 181 12.39 10.31 1.29
N VAL A 182 13.52 9.98 1.93
CA VAL A 182 14.29 10.94 2.75
C VAL A 182 14.81 12.10 1.91
N GLY A 183 15.21 11.85 0.66
CA GLY A 183 15.70 12.89 -0.25
C GLY A 183 14.62 13.90 -0.66
N ASN A 184 13.38 13.45 -0.87
CA ASN A 184 12.31 14.29 -1.43
C ASN A 184 11.38 14.89 -0.36
N TRP A 185 11.25 14.26 0.81
CA TRP A 185 10.34 14.71 1.88
C TRP A 185 11.03 15.04 3.22
N ARG A 186 12.33 15.35 3.20
CA ARG A 186 13.11 15.70 4.40
C ARG A 186 12.37 16.62 5.38
N LYS A 187 11.87 17.76 4.90
CA LYS A 187 11.19 18.77 5.74
C LYS A 187 9.89 18.27 6.37
N GLU A 188 9.22 17.32 5.73
CA GLU A 188 8.00 16.73 6.28
C GLU A 188 8.33 15.71 7.36
N LEU A 189 9.36 14.90 7.13
CA LEU A 189 9.90 13.97 8.12
C LEU A 189 10.43 14.71 9.36
N GLU A 190 11.14 15.81 9.18
CA GLU A 190 11.61 16.68 10.29
C GLU A 190 10.43 17.20 11.13
N ARG A 191 9.37 17.70 10.47
CA ARG A 191 8.14 18.14 11.17
C ARG A 191 7.44 17.02 11.94
N ILE A 192 7.39 15.82 11.37
CA ILE A 192 6.82 14.64 12.04
C ILE A 192 7.65 14.26 13.28
N GLN A 193 8.98 14.33 13.17
CA GLN A 193 9.88 14.06 14.28
C GLN A 193 9.70 15.08 15.40
N GLU A 194 9.70 16.38 15.08
CA GLU A 194 9.47 17.46 16.05
C GLU A 194 8.13 17.29 16.78
N TYR A 195 7.05 16.97 16.04
CA TYR A 195 5.75 16.71 16.65
C TYR A 195 5.80 15.53 17.63
N SER A 196 6.51 14.46 17.27
CA SER A 196 6.66 13.28 18.12
C SER A 196 7.44 13.59 19.40
N GLU A 197 8.49 14.39 19.31
CA GLU A 197 9.28 14.85 20.47
C GLU A 197 8.47 15.74 21.42
N VAL A 198 7.64 16.63 20.88
CA VAL A 198 6.73 17.47 21.67
C VAL A 198 5.65 16.64 22.38
N VAL A 199 5.06 15.65 21.70
CA VAL A 199 4.05 14.77 22.33
C VAL A 199 4.69 13.91 23.42
N ASN A 200 5.91 13.40 23.21
CA ASN A 200 6.61 12.61 24.21
C ASN A 200 6.98 13.43 25.45
N THR A 201 7.48 14.66 25.27
CA THR A 201 7.78 15.56 26.39
C THR A 201 6.52 15.96 27.18
N GLN A 202 5.38 16.19 26.51
CA GLN A 202 4.11 16.45 27.19
C GLN A 202 3.57 15.24 27.97
N ASN A 203 3.75 14.03 27.46
CA ASN A 203 3.37 12.81 28.17
C ASN A 203 4.26 12.56 29.41
N ASP A 204 5.56 12.85 29.31
CA ASP A 204 6.49 12.78 30.45
C ASP A 204 6.14 13.83 31.52
N ASP A 205 5.77 15.05 31.12
CA ASP A 205 5.33 16.11 32.04
C ASP A 205 3.99 15.76 32.74
N GLN A 206 3.06 15.09 32.04
CA GLN A 206 1.83 14.59 32.67
C GLN A 206 2.08 13.42 33.64
N LEU A 207 3.10 12.60 33.40
CA LEU A 207 3.55 11.57 34.34
C LEU A 207 4.19 12.20 35.60
N ILE A 208 4.94 13.29 35.45
CA ILE A 208 5.56 14.02 36.57
C ILE A 208 4.52 14.76 37.44
N LEU A 209 3.36 15.12 36.86
CA LEU A 209 2.29 15.85 37.57
C LEU A 209 1.22 14.96 38.22
N THR A 210 1.35 13.62 38.17
CA THR A 210 0.52 12.75 39.01
C THR A 210 1.15 12.60 40.40
N PRO A 211 0.50 13.09 41.49
CA PRO A 211 1.05 12.91 42.82
C PRO A 211 1.10 11.41 43.12
N THR A 212 2.28 10.96 43.54
CA THR A 212 2.47 9.61 44.07
C THR A 212 1.47 9.37 45.19
N TYR A 213 0.62 8.35 45.00
CA TYR A 213 -0.29 7.89 46.03
C TYR A 213 0.52 7.57 47.30
N SER A 214 0.38 8.41 48.33
CA SER A 214 0.88 8.11 49.67
C SER A 214 0.11 6.90 50.20
N PRO A 215 0.78 5.80 50.59
CA PRO A 215 0.11 4.69 51.24
C PRO A 215 -0.39 5.15 52.61
N MET A 216 -1.64 4.80 52.91
CA MET A 216 -2.31 5.03 54.19
C MET A 216 -1.43 4.60 55.36
N VAL A 217 -1.30 5.48 56.35
CA VAL A 217 -0.88 5.12 57.70
C VAL A 217 -2.15 4.83 58.49
N TRP A 218 -2.25 3.56 58.94
CA TRP A 218 -3.16 2.91 59.88
C TRP A 218 -4.35 3.68 60.45
#